data_AF-A0AAW9QPE7-F1
#
_entry.id   AF-A0AAW9QPE7-F1
#
_cell.length_a   1.000
_cell.length_b   1.000
_cell.length_c   1.000
_cell.angle_alpha   90.00
_cell.angle_beta   90.00
_cell.angle_gamma   90.00
#
_symmetry.space_group_name_H-M   'P 1'
#
loop_
_entity.id
_entity.type
_entity.pdbx_description
1 polymer ?
#
loop_
_entity_poly.entity_id
_entity_poly.type
_entity_poly.pdbx_seq_one_letter_code
_entity_poly.pdbx_strand_id
1 'polypeptide(L)'
;MTNQSLYDRDFNLWIEKNVSLLEKRQFSDLDIENLIEEIGSIGKSDRRSLESYSLKLFERLLKLQYWKFELAYNERGWRNEVRNCRRSIKRLLADSPSLKSYLIEIFDNCFQEARISLS
;
A
#
# COMPACT_ATOMS: atom_id res chain seq x y z
N MET A 1 -18.25 -31.57 0.57
CA MET A 1 -18.16 -30.79 1.82
C MET A 1 -16.77 -30.19 1.85
N THR A 2 -16.62 -28.91 1.53
CA THR A 2 -15.33 -28.21 1.58
C THR A 2 -14.91 -28.08 3.04
N ASN A 3 -13.90 -28.84 3.45
CA ASN A 3 -13.29 -28.67 4.76
C ASN A 3 -12.60 -27.31 4.74
N GLN A 4 -13.28 -26.30 5.29
CA GLN A 4 -12.84 -24.91 5.24
C GLN A 4 -11.53 -24.81 6.03
N SER A 5 -10.46 -24.39 5.35
CA SER A 5 -9.10 -24.44 5.88
C SER A 5 -8.97 -23.57 7.12
N LEU A 6 -7.95 -23.82 7.97
CA LEU A 6 -7.71 -22.96 9.14
C LEU A 6 -7.48 -21.51 8.70
N TYR A 7 -6.86 -21.31 7.53
CA TYR A 7 -6.66 -20.02 6.88
C TYR A 7 -7.98 -19.26 6.68
N ASP A 8 -9.02 -19.91 6.16
CA ASP A 8 -10.32 -19.29 5.90
C ASP A 8 -11.15 -19.03 7.17
N ARG A 9 -10.95 -19.85 8.21
CA ARG A 9 -11.77 -19.84 9.43
C ARG A 9 -11.21 -18.93 10.51
N ASP A 10 -9.90 -18.94 10.69
CA ASP A 10 -9.20 -18.15 11.69
C ASP A 10 -7.78 -17.83 11.20
N PHE A 11 -7.69 -16.75 10.45
CA PHE A 11 -6.44 -16.28 9.86
C PHE A 11 -5.35 -16.03 10.91
N ASN A 12 -5.71 -15.49 12.08
CA ASN A 12 -4.72 -15.20 13.12
C ASN A 12 -4.15 -16.51 13.70
N LEU A 13 -5.00 -17.48 13.99
CA LEU A 13 -4.55 -18.79 14.46
C LEU A 13 -3.74 -19.53 13.38
N TRP A 14 -4.08 -19.35 12.10
CA TRP A 14 -3.29 -19.88 10.98
C TRP A 14 -1.88 -19.26 10.93
N ILE A 15 -1.74 -17.94 11.12
CA ILE A 15 -0.44 -17.26 11.21
C ILE A 15 0.37 -17.82 12.39
N GLU A 16 -0.19 -17.83 13.59
CA GLU A 16 0.49 -18.32 14.80
C GLU A 16 0.97 -19.76 14.64
N LYS A 17 0.14 -20.63 14.04
CA LYS A 17 0.50 -22.01 13.72
C LYS A 17 1.69 -22.07 12.76
N ASN A 18 1.64 -21.35 11.64
CA ASN A 18 2.72 -21.40 10.64
C ASN A 18 4.04 -20.81 11.18
N VAL A 19 3.97 -19.75 11.99
CA VAL A 19 5.14 -19.22 12.71
C VAL A 19 5.74 -20.29 13.64
N SER A 20 4.91 -20.95 14.44
CA SER A 20 5.38 -22.02 15.34
C SER A 20 6.06 -23.18 14.59
N LEU A 21 5.49 -23.56 13.44
CA LEU A 21 6.06 -24.61 12.58
C LEU A 21 7.41 -24.19 11.97
N LEU A 22 7.53 -22.94 11.52
CA LEU A 22 8.77 -22.38 10.99
C LEU A 22 9.87 -22.33 12.07
N GLU A 23 9.56 -21.89 13.28
CA GLU A 23 10.49 -21.87 14.41
C GLU A 23 11.03 -23.27 14.76
N LYS A 24 10.14 -24.27 14.71
CA LYS A 24 10.48 -25.69 14.96
C LYS A 24 11.10 -26.39 13.74
N ARG A 25 11.23 -25.69 12.61
CA ARG A 25 11.73 -26.25 11.33
C ARG A 25 10.90 -27.45 10.83
N GLN A 26 9.61 -27.49 11.15
CA GLN A 26 8.69 -28.55 10.73
C GLN A 26 8.10 -28.22 9.35
N PHE A 27 8.93 -28.23 8.31
CA PHE A 27 8.54 -27.78 6.98
C PHE A 27 7.50 -28.68 6.29
N SER A 28 7.38 -29.95 6.69
CA SER A 28 6.41 -30.90 6.14
C SER A 28 4.95 -30.54 6.44
N ASP A 29 4.72 -29.80 7.52
CA ASP A 29 3.38 -29.47 8.02
C ASP A 29 2.96 -28.04 7.64
N LEU A 30 3.82 -27.32 6.92
CA LEU A 30 3.54 -25.95 6.47
C LEU A 30 2.50 -25.92 5.37
N ASP A 31 1.63 -24.93 5.46
CA ASP A 31 0.66 -24.62 4.43
C ASP A 31 1.32 -23.76 3.33
N ILE A 32 2.17 -24.40 2.53
CA ILE A 32 3.05 -23.71 1.57
C ILE A 32 2.26 -22.89 0.54
N GLU A 33 1.11 -23.38 0.07
CA GLU A 33 0.30 -22.69 -0.94
C GLU A 33 -0.21 -21.35 -0.41
N ASN A 34 -0.87 -21.36 0.76
CA ASN A 34 -1.38 -20.14 1.38
C ASN A 34 -0.25 -19.20 1.85
N LEU A 35 0.90 -19.74 2.28
CA LEU A 35 2.08 -18.93 2.62
C LEU A 35 2.68 -18.20 1.40
N ILE A 36 2.77 -18.87 0.25
CA ILE A 36 3.25 -18.25 -0.99
C ILE A 36 2.30 -17.14 -1.41
N GLU A 37 0.98 -17.38 -1.33
CA GLU A 37 -0.01 -16.37 -1.63
C GLU A 37 0.14 -15.14 -0.73
N GLU A 38 0.23 -15.34 0.59
CA GLU A 38 0.31 -14.24 1.54
C GLU A 38 1.62 -13.44 1.41
N ILE A 39 2.76 -14.11 1.28
CA ILE A 39 4.04 -13.43 1.05
C ILE A 39 4.01 -12.66 -0.30
N GLY A 40 3.40 -13.25 -1.33
CA GLY A 40 3.20 -12.61 -2.62
C GLY A 40 2.20 -11.44 -2.57
N SER A 41 1.26 -11.45 -1.63
CA SER A 41 0.24 -10.41 -1.44
C SER A 41 0.84 -9.16 -0.80
N ILE A 42 1.75 -9.32 0.17
CA ILE A 42 2.42 -8.23 0.90
C ILE A 42 3.10 -7.27 -0.09
N GLY A 43 3.93 -7.79 -1.00
CA GLY A 43 4.64 -6.96 -1.97
C GLY A 43 3.70 -6.21 -2.94
N LYS A 44 2.55 -6.81 -3.28
CA LYS A 44 1.52 -6.16 -4.11
C LYS A 44 0.80 -5.06 -3.33
N SER A 45 0.52 -5.28 -2.05
CA SER A 45 -0.14 -4.32 -1.16
C SER A 45 0.70 -3.05 -0.99
N ASP A 46 2.01 -3.19 -0.79
CA ASP A 46 2.93 -2.06 -0.66
C ASP A 46 3.01 -1.24 -1.95
N ARG A 47 3.07 -1.91 -3.11
CA ARG A 47 3.04 -1.25 -4.43
C ARG A 47 1.76 -0.43 -4.61
N ARG A 48 0.59 -1.04 -4.38
CA ARG A 48 -0.71 -0.35 -4.46
C ARG A 48 -0.82 0.82 -3.49
N SER A 49 -0.29 0.66 -2.28
CA SER A 49 -0.27 1.74 -1.28
C SER A 49 0.61 2.91 -1.74
N LEU A 50 1.79 2.62 -2.27
CA LEU A 50 2.71 3.63 -2.80
C LEU A 50 2.08 4.41 -3.97
N GLU A 51 1.39 3.70 -4.87
CA GLU A 51 0.62 4.30 -5.97
C GLU A 51 -0.50 5.19 -5.45
N SER A 52 -1.35 4.70 -4.54
CA SER A 52 -2.44 5.47 -3.95
C SER A 52 -1.97 6.75 -3.26
N TYR A 53 -0.88 6.68 -2.49
CA TYR A 53 -0.31 7.87 -1.84
C TYR A 53 0.30 8.85 -2.84
N SER A 54 0.89 8.35 -3.94
CA SER A 54 1.48 9.18 -4.98
C SER A 54 0.40 9.93 -5.76
N LEU A 55 -0.66 9.23 -6.17
CA LEU A 55 -1.84 9.83 -6.81
C LEU A 55 -2.45 10.93 -5.94
N LYS A 56 -2.80 10.60 -4.69
CA LYS A 56 -3.36 11.57 -3.73
C LYS A 56 -2.44 12.76 -3.50
N LEU A 57 -1.14 12.54 -3.44
CA LEU A 57 -0.17 13.62 -3.29
C LEU A 57 -0.25 14.59 -4.47
N PHE A 58 -0.25 14.08 -5.70
CA PHE A 58 -0.37 14.92 -6.89
C PHE A 58 -1.70 15.66 -6.94
N GLU A 59 -2.82 14.99 -6.66
CA GLU A 59 -4.13 15.63 -6.61
C GLU A 59 -4.13 16.82 -5.64
N ARG A 60 -3.64 16.63 -4.41
CA ARG A 60 -3.62 17.72 -3.42
C ARG A 60 -2.69 18.85 -3.80
N LEU A 61 -1.53 18.56 -4.41
CA LEU A 61 -0.62 19.60 -4.90
C LEU A 61 -1.26 20.41 -6.04
N LEU A 62 -1.93 19.75 -6.97
CA LEU A 62 -2.62 20.40 -8.08
C LEU A 62 -3.83 21.22 -7.59
N LYS A 63 -4.64 20.70 -6.66
CA LYS A 63 -5.74 21.46 -6.02
C LYS A 63 -5.24 22.72 -5.33
N LEU A 64 -4.16 22.62 -4.54
CA LEU A 64 -3.53 23.78 -3.90
C LEU A 64 -3.02 24.81 -4.90
N GLN A 65 -2.49 24.36 -6.05
CA GLN A 65 -1.93 25.24 -7.06
C GLN A 65 -3.01 25.95 -7.89
N TYR A 66 -4.02 25.21 -8.36
CA TYR A 66 -4.92 25.68 -9.40
C TYR A 66 -6.34 25.99 -8.91
N TRP A 67 -6.81 25.38 -7.82
CA TRP A 67 -8.19 25.56 -7.36
C TRP A 67 -8.34 26.76 -6.41
N LYS A 68 -8.19 27.98 -6.96
CA LYS A 68 -8.16 29.22 -6.18
C LYS A 68 -9.46 29.52 -5.42
N PHE A 69 -10.61 29.12 -5.95
CA PHE A 69 -11.92 29.38 -5.34
C PHE A 69 -12.09 28.65 -3.99
N GLU A 70 -11.71 27.38 -3.92
CA GLU A 70 -11.86 26.53 -2.73
C GLU A 70 -10.69 26.65 -1.74
N LEU A 71 -9.62 27.35 -2.13
CA LEU A 71 -8.35 27.37 -1.41
C LEU A 71 -8.51 27.90 0.02
N ALA A 72 -9.23 29.01 0.21
CA ALA A 72 -9.36 29.67 1.51
C ALA A 72 -9.98 28.76 2.59
N TYR A 73 -10.88 27.86 2.19
CA TYR A 73 -11.53 26.93 3.11
C TYR A 73 -10.74 25.64 3.31
N ASN A 74 -10.08 25.14 2.25
CA ASN A 74 -9.53 23.79 2.21
C ASN A 74 -8.00 23.71 2.38
N GLU A 75 -7.28 24.83 2.30
CA GLU A 75 -5.81 24.87 2.26
C GLU A 75 -5.17 24.08 3.41
N ARG A 76 -5.65 24.28 4.64
CA ARG A 76 -5.10 23.60 5.82
C ARG A 76 -5.26 22.08 5.72
N GLY A 77 -6.44 21.62 5.29
CA GLY A 77 -6.74 20.19 5.10
C GLY A 77 -5.86 19.58 4.02
N TRP A 78 -5.79 20.21 2.85
CA TRP A 78 -4.97 19.71 1.74
C TRP A 78 -3.48 19.71 2.08
N ARG A 79 -2.96 20.73 2.79
CA ARG A 79 -1.57 20.74 3.25
C ARG A 79 -1.29 19.61 4.26
N ASN A 80 -2.24 19.29 5.14
CA ASN A 80 -2.11 18.15 6.05
C ASN A 80 -2.07 16.83 5.28
N GLU A 81 -2.94 16.65 4.30
CA GLU A 81 -2.93 15.46 3.43
C GLU A 81 -1.62 15.31 2.65
N VAL A 82 -1.06 16.40 2.12
CA VAL A 82 0.27 16.40 1.48
C VAL A 82 1.35 15.92 2.44
N ARG A 83 1.35 16.40 3.69
CA ARG A 83 2.31 15.96 4.72
C ARG A 83 2.15 14.47 5.03
N ASN A 84 0.91 14.00 5.14
CA ASN A 84 0.60 12.60 5.42
C ASN A 84 1.06 11.70 4.27
N CYS A 85 0.71 12.02 3.02
CA CYS A 85 1.13 11.23 1.85
C CYS A 85 2.66 11.17 1.75
N ARG A 86 3.36 12.31 1.90
CA ARG A 86 4.83 12.34 1.90
C ARG A 86 5.44 11.48 3.01
N ARG A 87 4.84 11.48 4.20
CA ARG A 87 5.32 10.64 5.32
C ARG A 87 5.11 9.16 5.01
N SER A 88 3.94 8.77 4.50
CA SER A 88 3.65 7.38 4.13
C SER A 88 4.55 6.86 3.03
N ILE A 89 4.76 7.65 1.96
CA ILE A 89 5.70 7.31 0.88
C ILE A 89 7.11 7.12 1.45
N LYS A 90 7.59 8.05 2.28
CA LYS A 90 8.92 7.94 2.89
C LYS A 90 9.09 6.68 3.74
N ARG A 91 8.06 6.28 4.49
CA ARG A 91 8.06 5.05 5.29
C ARG A 91 8.14 3.81 4.40
N LEU A 92 7.25 3.70 3.42
CA LEU A 92 7.26 2.58 2.46
C LEU A 92 8.61 2.41 1.76
N LEU A 93 9.25 3.52 1.35
CA LEU A 93 10.56 3.47 0.71
C LEU A 93 11.72 3.19 1.69
N ALA A 94 11.54 3.43 2.99
CA ALA A 94 12.52 3.10 4.01
C ALA A 94 12.44 1.61 4.36
N ASP A 95 11.23 1.09 4.52
CA ASP A 95 10.97 -0.32 4.81
C ASP A 95 11.29 -1.21 3.60
N SER A 96 11.01 -0.72 2.38
CA SER A 96 11.22 -1.43 1.12
C SER A 96 11.95 -0.56 0.07
N PRO A 97 13.29 -0.42 0.15
CA PRO A 97 14.07 0.41 -0.79
C PRO A 97 13.94 0.02 -2.26
N SER A 98 13.62 -1.25 -2.54
CA SER A 98 13.35 -1.77 -3.88
C SER A 98 12.13 -1.12 -4.55
N LEU A 99 11.22 -0.49 -3.79
CA LEU A 99 10.06 0.23 -4.34
C LEU A 99 10.42 1.56 -4.99
N LYS A 100 11.67 2.05 -4.85
CA LYS A 100 12.09 3.30 -5.50
C LYS A 100 12.02 3.22 -7.03
N SER A 101 12.39 2.10 -7.63
CA SER A 101 12.26 1.91 -9.08
C SER A 101 10.81 1.92 -9.52
N TYR A 102 9.94 1.26 -8.76
CA TYR A 102 8.50 1.26 -9.02
C TYR A 102 7.89 2.66 -8.88
N LEU A 103 8.31 3.47 -7.90
CA LEU A 103 7.86 4.87 -7.78
C LEU A 103 8.18 5.68 -9.04
N ILE A 104 9.36 5.47 -9.63
CA ILE A 104 9.77 6.15 -10.87
C ILE A 104 8.89 5.68 -12.03
N GLU A 105 8.63 4.37 -12.11
CA GLU A 105 7.79 3.76 -13.14
C GLU A 105 6.36 4.32 -13.15
N ILE A 106 5.74 4.47 -11.98
CA ILE A 106 4.35 4.94 -11.86
C ILE A 106 4.18 6.46 -11.87
N PHE A 107 5.28 7.22 -11.82
CA PHE A 107 5.25 8.67 -11.58
C PHE A 107 4.37 9.39 -12.60
N ASP A 108 4.62 9.16 -13.89
CA ASP A 108 3.91 9.84 -14.98
C ASP A 108 2.43 9.46 -15.01
N ASN A 109 2.10 8.18 -14.83
CA ASN A 109 0.72 7.72 -14.78
C ASN A 109 -0.04 8.35 -13.62
N CYS A 110 0.52 8.29 -12.40
CA CYS A 110 -0.09 8.91 -11.23
C CYS A 110 -0.31 10.42 -11.42
N PHE A 111 0.64 11.11 -12.06
CA PHE A 111 0.50 12.53 -12.34
C PHE A 111 -0.60 12.82 -13.36
N GLN A 112 -0.67 12.07 -14.46
CA GLN A 112 -1.72 12.25 -15.48
C GLN A 112 -3.10 11.94 -14.92
N GLU A 113 -3.24 10.86 -14.15
CA GLU A 113 -4.51 10.52 -13.49
C GLU A 113 -4.96 11.62 -12.53
N ALA A 114 -4.06 12.12 -11.69
CA ALA A 114 -4.37 13.24 -10.79
C ALA A 114 -4.76 14.52 -11.54
N ARG A 115 -4.24 14.72 -12.75
CA ARG A 115 -4.61 15.86 -13.60
C ARG A 115 -6.00 15.68 -14.20
N ILE A 116 -6.35 14.47 -14.62
CA ILE A 116 -7.67 14.12 -15.15
C ILE A 116 -8.73 14.19 -14.06
N SER A 117 -8.42 13.82 -12.81
CA SER A 117 -9.38 13.93 -11.70
C SER A 117 -9.75 15.37 -11.32
N LEU A 118 -9.11 16.36 -11.95
CA LEU A 118 -9.34 17.80 -11.75
C LEU A 118 -10.00 18.50 -12.93
N SER A 119 -10.16 17.82 -14.07
CA SER A 119 -10.90 18.33 -15.23
C SER A 119 -12.39 18.04 -15.09
#